data_AF-M2XTQ5-F1
#
_entry.id   AF-M2XTQ5-F1
#
_cell.length_a   1.000
_cell.length_b   1.000
_cell.length_c   1.000
_cell.angle_alpha   90.00
_cell.angle_beta   90.00
_cell.angle_gamma   90.00
#
_symmetry.space_group_name_H-M   'P 1'
#
loop_
_entity.id
_entity.type
_entity.pdbx_description
1 polymer ?
#
loop_
_entity_poly.entity_id
_entity_poly.type
_entity_poly.pdbx_seq_one_letter_code
_entity_poly.pdbx_strand_id
1 'polypeptide(L)' 'MWSAARGRLLEAGPDKTLWDSENEYRFGGLLMRLVGTFMRGALRKQSRQHMLDFKAFAEHGKDVREGKG' A
#
# COMPACT_ATOMS: atom_id res chain seq x y z
N MET A 1 3.08 17.82 -0.97
CA MET A 1 3.19 16.44 -1.51
C MET A 1 1.80 15.98 -1.83
N TRP A 2 1.58 15.40 -3.00
CA TRP A 2 0.29 14.81 -3.37
C TRP A 2 0.49 13.32 -3.62
N SER A 3 -0.50 12.51 -3.21
CA SER A 3 -0.52 11.08 -3.52
C SER A 3 -1.90 10.68 -4.02
N ALA A 4 -1.94 9.75 -4.97
CA ALA A 4 -3.17 9.12 -5.43
C ALA A 4 -3.03 7.60 -5.33
N ALA A 5 -4.07 6.94 -4.83
CA ALA A 5 -4.18 5.49 -4.82
C ALA A 5 -5.39 5.09 -5.67
N ARG A 6 -5.22 4.11 -6.56
CA ARG A 6 -6.30 3.54 -7.36
C ARG A 6 -6.35 2.04 -7.11
N GLY A 7 -7.47 1.57 -6.57
CA GLY A 7 -7.73 0.16 -6.32
C GLY A 7 -8.55 -0.46 -7.44
N ARG A 8 -8.23 -1.70 -7.80
CA ARG A 8 -9.04 -2.55 -8.69
C ARG A 8 -9.16 -3.95 -8.08
N LEU A 9 -10.34 -4.54 -8.20
CA LEU A 9 -10.56 -5.94 -7.86
C LEU A 9 -10.72 -6.72 -9.15
N LEU A 10 -9.90 -7.75 -9.31
CA LEU A 10 -9.87 -8.62 -10.48
C LEU A 10 -10.18 -10.04 -10.03
N GLU A 11 -10.92 -10.80 -10.83
CA GLU A 11 -11.13 -12.22 -10.58
C GLU A 11 -9.79 -12.97 -10.71
N ALA A 12 -9.46 -13.80 -9.71
CA ALA A 12 -8.21 -14.57 -9.66
C ALA A 12 -8.44 -16.09 -9.56
N GLY A 13 -9.69 -16.53 -9.73
CA GLY A 13 -10.12 -17.93 -9.67
C GLY A 13 -11.32 -18.13 -8.73
N PRO A 14 -11.78 -19.38 -8.56
CA PRO A 14 -12.87 -19.70 -7.64
C PRO A 14 -12.55 -19.20 -6.23
N ASP A 15 -13.47 -18.43 -5.66
CA ASP A 15 -13.38 -17.82 -4.32
C ASP A 15 -12.14 -16.94 -4.09
N LYS A 16 -11.53 -16.42 -5.16
CA LYS A 16 -10.32 -15.62 -5.10
C LYS A 16 -10.45 -14.33 -5.90
N THR A 17 -10.14 -13.22 -5.23
CA THR A 17 -10.06 -11.90 -5.84
C THR A 17 -8.65 -11.36 -5.68
N LEU A 18 -8.06 -10.89 -6.77
CA LEU A 18 -6.83 -10.12 -6.75
C LEU A 18 -7.16 -8.65 -6.52
N TRP A 19 -6.59 -8.07 -5.48
CA TRP A 19 -6.60 -6.63 -5.29
C TRP A 19 -5.32 -6.01 -5.86
N ASP A 20 -5.48 -5.23 -6.92
CA ASP A 20 -4.41 -4.42 -7.50
C ASP A 20 -4.51 -2.97 -6.99
N SER A 21 -3.39 -2.39 -6.57
CA SER A 21 -3.30 -1.06 -5.95
C SER A 21 -2.16 -0.25 -6.55
N GLU A 22 -2.53 0.67 -7.43
CA GLU A 22 -1.60 1.64 -8.01
C GLU A 22 -1.46 2.85 -7.09
N ASN A 23 -0.22 3.15 -6.70
CA ASN A 23 0.11 4.24 -5.80
C ASN A 23 1.05 5.23 -6.50
N GLU A 24 0.60 6.46 -6.70
CA GLU A 24 1.37 7.55 -7.28
C GLU A 24 1.73 8.56 -6.19
N TYR A 25 3.01 8.93 -6.10
CA TYR A 25 3.52 9.93 -5.17
C TYR A 25 4.21 11.05 -5.93
N ARG A 26 3.71 12.27 -5.79
CA ARG A 26 4.29 13.49 -6.38
C ARG A 26 4.91 14.37 -5.30
N PHE A 27 6.24 14.43 -5.36
CA PHE A 27 7.07 15.31 -4.55
C PHE A 27 7.34 16.60 -5.32
N GLY A 28 6.89 17.74 -4.77
CA GLY A 28 7.13 19.06 -5.34
C GLY A 28 8.39 19.71 -4.75
N GLY A 29 9.09 20.54 -5.53
CA GLY A 29 10.35 21.18 -5.10
C GLY A 29 11.58 20.27 -5.21
N LEU A 30 12.76 20.87 -5.46
CA LEU A 30 13.99 20.14 -5.75
C LEU A 30 14.44 19.24 -4.58
N LEU A 31 14.46 19.80 -3.36
CA LEU A 31 14.83 19.07 -2.14
C LEU A 31 13.95 17.83 -1.90
N MET A 32 12.64 17.97 -2.01
CA MET A 32 11.71 16.85 -1.77
C MET A 32 11.77 15.77 -2.85
N ARG A 33 12.15 16.10 -4.09
CA ARG A 33 12.40 15.10 -5.14
C ARG A 33 13.64 14.26 -4.84
N LEU A 34 14.69 14.87 -4.26
CA LEU A 34 15.88 14.15 -3.82
C LEU A 34 15.54 13.21 -2.67
N VAL A 35 14.89 13.71 -1.62
CA VAL A 35 14.43 12.89 -0.48
C VAL A 35 13.53 11.75 -0.94
N GLY A 36 12.53 12.04 -1.77
CA GLY A 36 11.63 11.03 -2.33
C GLY A 36 12.34 9.96 -3.14
N THR A 37 13.50 10.27 -3.75
CA THR A 37 14.31 9.29 -4.49
C THR A 37 15.01 8.30 -3.55
N PHE A 38 15.57 8.78 -2.43
CA PHE A 38 16.15 7.91 -1.41
C PHE A 38 15.11 7.06 -0.67
N MET A 39 13.88 7.59 -0.50
CA MET A 39 12.81 6.91 0.22
C MET A 39 11.96 5.95 -0.63
N ARG A 40 12.24 5.78 -1.94
CA ARG A 40 11.43 4.91 -2.83
C ARG A 40 11.26 3.49 -2.29
N GLY A 41 12.32 2.93 -1.70
CA GLY A 41 12.28 1.60 -1.11
C GLY A 41 11.37 1.51 0.11
N ALA A 42 11.41 2.53 0.98
CA ALA A 42 10.57 2.61 2.17
C ALA A 42 9.09 2.77 1.81
N LEU A 43 8.76 3.62 0.83
CA LEU A 43 7.40 3.82 0.35
C LEU A 43 6.80 2.52 -0.20
N ARG A 44 7.56 1.79 -1.03
CA ARG A 44 7.12 0.47 -1.54
C ARG A 44 6.87 -0.54 -0.41
N LYS A 45 7.76 -0.58 0.59
CA LYS A 45 7.61 -1.47 1.75
C LYS A 45 6.36 -1.11 2.56
N GLN A 46 6.12 0.17 2.81
CA GLN A 46 4.96 0.65 3.54
C GLN A 46 3.65 0.33 2.81
N SER A 47 3.56 0.65 1.52
CA SER A 47 2.38 0.32 0.71
C SER A 47 2.10 -1.18 0.73
N ARG A 48 3.13 -2.02 0.58
CA ARG A 48 2.99 -3.48 0.65
C ARG A 48 2.54 -3.97 2.02
N GLN A 49 3.07 -3.40 3.11
CA GLN A 49 2.65 -3.78 4.45
C GLN A 49 1.16 -3.51 4.67
N HIS A 50 0.68 -2.33 4.27
CA HIS A 50 -0.75 -2.00 4.36
C HIS A 50 -1.65 -2.96 3.56
N MET A 51 -1.19 -3.41 2.38
CA MET A 51 -1.92 -4.43 1.61
C MET A 51 -1.98 -5.77 2.32
N LEU A 52 -0.87 -6.22 2.92
CA LEU A 52 -0.82 -7.48 3.66
C LEU A 52 -1.67 -7.43 4.94
N ASP A 53 -1.64 -6.31 5.62
CA ASP A 53 -2.44 -6.04 6.81
C ASP A 53 -3.93 -6.10 6.49
N PHE A 54 -4.37 -5.41 5.43
CA PHE A 54 -5.74 -5.48 4.95
C PHE A 54 -6.12 -6.90 4.53
N LYS A 55 -5.23 -7.61 3.82
CA LYS A 55 -5.45 -8.99 3.42
C LYS A 55 -5.66 -9.90 4.63
N ALA A 56 -4.81 -9.78 5.65
CA ALA A 56 -4.94 -10.55 6.88
C ALA A 56 -6.26 -10.26 7.63
N PHE A 57 -6.69 -9.00 7.65
CA PHE A 57 -7.99 -8.63 8.17
C PHE A 57 -9.13 -9.25 7.35
N ALA A 58 -9.12 -9.10 6.02
CA ALA A 58 -10.20 -9.55 5.16
C ALA A 58 -10.32 -11.08 5.10
N GLU A 59 -9.21 -11.81 5.11
CA GLU A 59 -9.20 -13.27 4.98
C GLU A 59 -9.26 -13.99 6.34
N HIS A 60 -8.78 -13.37 7.42
CA HIS A 60 -8.61 -14.05 8.71
C HIS A 60 -9.17 -13.29 9.91
N GLY A 61 -9.76 -12.11 9.71
CA GLY A 61 -10.28 -11.27 10.80
C GLY A 61 -9.20 -10.68 11.70
N LYS A 62 -7.91 -10.79 11.32
CA LYS A 62 -6.79 -10.32 12.14
C LYS A 62 -6.73 -8.79 12.12
N ASP A 63 -6.97 -8.17 13.28
CA ASP A 63 -6.87 -6.73 13.42
C ASP A 63 -5.41 -6.30 13.68
N VAL A 64 -4.94 -5.32 12.91
CA VAL A 64 -3.60 -4.73 13.08
C VAL A 64 -3.41 -3.98 14.40
N ARG A 65 -4.48 -3.66 15.11
CA ARG A 65 -4.47 -2.96 16.39
C ARG A 65 -4.14 -3.87 17.57
N GLU A 66 -4.38 -5.17 17.46
CA GLU A 66 -4.19 -6.13 18.55
C GLU A 66 -2.72 -6.32 18.96
N GLY A 67 -1.76 -5.88 18.14
CA GLY A 67 -0.32 -6.00 18.40
C GLY A 67 0.38 -4.72 18.85
N LYS A 68 -0.34 -3.60 19.06
CA LYS A 68 0.22 -2.32 19.50
C LYS A 68 -0.47 -1.87 20.80
N GLY A 69 -0.08 -2.52 21.90
CA GLY A 69 -0.32 -2.02 23.26
C GLY A 69 0.72 -0.99 23.66
#